data_AF-A0A485LQ46-F1
#
_entry.id   AF-A0A485LQ46-F1
#
_cell.length_a   1.000
_cell.length_b   1.000
_cell.length_c   1.000
_cell.angle_alpha   90.00
_cell.angle_beta   90.00
_cell.angle_gamma   90.00
#
_symmetry.space_group_name_H-M   'P 1'
#
loop_
_entity.id
_entity.type
_entity.pdbx_description
1 polymer ?
#
loop_
_entity_poly.entity_id
_entity_poly.type
_entity_poly.pdbx_seq_one_letter_code
_entity_poly.pdbx_strand_id
1 'polypeptide(L)'
;MGASESAVEFRGTPACKGGLCLRHGGTTLKRYCDAPGYDNQAHANRKCVQHGGGRYCKTKGCSFHARLGSFCLHHNQDLEPLDLGSFATQTPLDGVEVAILDCLVAVDDSVEGPTVEMSTLWSIEPK
;
A
#
# COMPACT_ATOMS: atom_id res chain seq x y z
N MET A 1 -34.61 -20.69 24.97
CA MET A 1 -33.38 -20.10 25.54
C MET A 1 -32.22 -20.85 24.90
N GLY A 2 -31.75 -20.55 23.70
CA GLY A 2 -31.35 -19.23 23.20
C GLY A 2 -29.84 -19.07 23.40
N ALA A 3 -29.02 -19.97 22.84
CA ALA A 3 -27.57 -19.76 22.75
C ALA A 3 -27.29 -19.07 21.41
N SER A 4 -27.03 -17.77 21.49
CA SER A 4 -26.60 -16.94 20.37
C SER A 4 -25.15 -17.32 20.02
N GLU A 5 -24.99 -18.12 18.97
CA GLU A 5 -23.68 -18.31 18.36
C GLU A 5 -23.33 -17.03 17.60
N SER A 6 -22.42 -16.25 18.18
CA SER A 6 -21.90 -15.02 17.63
C SER A 6 -21.36 -15.27 16.22
N ALA A 7 -22.05 -14.73 15.22
CA ALA A 7 -21.56 -14.68 13.85
C ALA A 7 -20.31 -13.77 13.82
N VAL A 8 -19.14 -14.38 13.96
CA VAL A 8 -17.86 -13.73 13.69
C VAL A 8 -17.84 -13.48 12.18
N GLU A 9 -18.13 -12.24 11.78
CA GLU A 9 -17.98 -11.82 10.39
C GLU A 9 -16.50 -11.84 10.00
N PHE A 10 -16.04 -13.00 9.54
CA PHE A 10 -14.71 -13.18 8.98
C PHE A 10 -14.66 -12.35 7.70
N ARG A 11 -13.95 -11.21 7.75
CA ARG A 11 -13.60 -10.41 6.55
C ARG A 11 -12.56 -11.18 5.73
N GLY A 12 -12.99 -12.31 5.15
CA GLY A 12 -12.19 -13.13 4.28
C GLY A 12 -11.85 -12.38 2.99
N THR A 13 -10.65 -12.61 2.47
CA THR A 13 -10.29 -12.19 1.12
C THR A 13 -11.26 -12.82 0.11
N PRO A 14 -11.67 -12.10 -0.95
CA PRO A 14 -12.65 -12.63 -1.89
C PRO A 14 -12.13 -13.94 -2.49
N ALA A 15 -12.91 -15.00 -2.29
CA ALA A 15 -12.59 -16.32 -2.82
C ALA A 15 -12.54 -16.24 -4.35
N CYS A 16 -11.46 -16.79 -4.93
CA CYS A 16 -11.43 -17.03 -6.37
C CYS A 16 -12.34 -18.22 -6.69
N LYS A 17 -12.73 -18.39 -7.97
CA LYS A 17 -13.60 -19.49 -8.42
C LYS A 17 -13.14 -20.82 -7.79
N GLY A 18 -14.01 -21.45 -7.01
CA GLY A 18 -13.70 -22.69 -6.28
C GLY A 18 -13.78 -22.59 -4.75
N GLY A 19 -14.04 -21.41 -4.17
CA GLY A 19 -14.28 -21.28 -2.72
C GLY A 19 -13.01 -21.29 -1.85
N LEU A 20 -11.82 -21.41 -2.46
CA LEU A 20 -10.53 -21.25 -1.79
C LEU A 20 -9.91 -19.91 -2.16
N CYS A 21 -9.26 -19.26 -1.20
CA CYS A 21 -8.47 -18.06 -1.46
C CYS A 21 -7.13 -18.44 -2.12
N LEU A 22 -6.47 -17.47 -2.75
CA LEU A 22 -5.16 -17.66 -3.41
C LEU A 22 -4.11 -18.28 -2.48
N ARG A 23 -4.12 -17.89 -1.19
CA ARG A 23 -3.21 -18.42 -0.17
C ARG A 23 -3.53 -19.86 0.23
N HIS A 24 -4.80 -20.27 0.12
CA HIS A 24 -5.28 -21.60 0.48
C HIS A 24 -5.48 -22.51 -0.75
N GLY A 25 -4.76 -22.28 -1.85
CA GLY A 25 -4.78 -23.17 -3.02
C GLY A 25 -5.87 -22.85 -4.06
N GLY A 26 -6.53 -21.70 -3.96
CA GLY A 26 -7.41 -21.21 -5.01
C GLY A 26 -6.63 -20.93 -6.30
N THR A 27 -6.94 -21.67 -7.36
CA THR A 27 -6.32 -21.46 -8.67
C THR A 27 -7.04 -20.32 -9.40
N THR A 28 -6.28 -19.32 -9.83
CA THR A 28 -6.80 -18.29 -10.73
C THR A 28 -6.56 -18.75 -12.16
N LEU A 29 -7.65 -18.98 -12.89
CA LEU A 29 -7.55 -19.26 -14.33
C LEU A 29 -6.97 -18.01 -15.02
N LYS A 30 -5.77 -18.13 -15.58
CA LYS A 30 -5.15 -17.06 -16.38
C LYS A 30 -6.05 -16.78 -17.59
N ARG A 31 -6.44 -15.52 -17.75
CA ARG A 31 -7.20 -15.05 -18.91
C ARG A 31 -6.27 -14.32 -19.86
N TYR A 32 -6.54 -14.44 -21.15
CA TYR A 32 -5.80 -13.78 -22.22
C TYR A 32 -6.59 -12.59 -22.77
N CYS A 33 -5.90 -11.73 -23.51
CA CYS A 33 -6.49 -10.57 -24.16
C CYS A 33 -7.50 -10.99 -25.24
N ASP A 34 -8.68 -10.36 -25.29
CA ASP A 34 -9.71 -10.57 -26.34
C ASP A 34 -9.27 -10.02 -27.73
N ALA A 35 -8.06 -9.48 -27.86
CA ALA A 35 -7.57 -8.92 -29.12
C ALA A 35 -7.09 -10.06 -30.05
N PRO A 36 -7.42 -10.01 -31.35
CA PRO A 36 -7.02 -11.07 -32.29
C PRO A 36 -5.50 -11.16 -32.39
N GLY A 37 -4.94 -12.36 -32.17
CA GLY A 37 -3.50 -12.62 -32.29
C GLY A 37 -2.64 -12.13 -31.10
N TYR A 38 -3.23 -11.88 -29.93
CA TYR A 38 -2.49 -11.48 -28.74
C TYR A 38 -2.60 -12.48 -27.59
N ASP A 39 -1.51 -13.19 -27.31
CA ASP A 39 -1.38 -14.12 -26.18
C ASP A 39 -0.95 -13.45 -24.87
N ASN A 40 -1.07 -12.13 -24.80
CA ASN A 40 -0.76 -11.39 -23.57
C ASN A 40 -1.84 -11.61 -22.52
N GLN A 41 -1.41 -11.78 -21.27
CA GLN A 41 -2.31 -11.94 -20.13
C GLN A 41 -3.23 -10.71 -19.99
N ALA A 42 -4.52 -10.96 -19.78
CA ALA A 42 -5.48 -9.92 -19.48
C ALA A 42 -5.37 -9.52 -18.01
N HIS A 43 -5.31 -8.21 -17.76
CA HIS A 43 -5.26 -7.64 -16.41
C HIS A 43 -6.65 -7.18 -15.97
N ALA A 44 -7.31 -6.35 -16.77
CA ALA A 44 -8.68 -5.86 -16.56
C ALA A 44 -9.46 -5.86 -17.88
N ASN A 45 -10.79 -5.88 -17.81
CA ASN A 45 -11.68 -5.79 -18.97
C ASN A 45 -11.40 -6.83 -20.09
N ARG A 46 -10.79 -7.97 -19.76
CA ARG A 46 -10.30 -8.99 -20.71
C ARG A 46 -9.29 -8.45 -21.73
N LYS A 47 -8.55 -7.39 -21.37
CA LYS A 47 -7.53 -6.78 -22.22
C LYS A 47 -6.18 -6.79 -21.50
N CYS A 48 -5.10 -6.88 -22.28
CA CYS A 48 -3.75 -6.68 -21.75
C CYS A 48 -3.47 -5.18 -21.55
N VAL A 49 -2.36 -4.84 -20.87
CA VAL A 49 -1.99 -3.44 -20.58
C VAL A 49 -1.99 -2.57 -21.85
N GLN A 50 -1.42 -3.09 -22.95
CA GLN A 50 -1.36 -2.41 -24.24
C GLN A 50 -2.73 -2.11 -24.85
N HIS A 51 -3.71 -2.99 -24.65
CA HIS A 51 -5.07 -2.86 -25.20
C HIS A 51 -6.06 -2.20 -24.23
N GLY A 52 -5.58 -1.59 -23.13
CA GLY A 52 -6.46 -0.91 -22.17
C GLY A 52 -6.90 -1.80 -20.99
N GLY A 53 -6.13 -2.83 -20.68
CA GLY A 53 -6.23 -3.59 -19.43
C GLY A 53 -5.63 -2.86 -18.23
N GLY A 54 -4.94 -1.74 -18.45
CA GLY A 54 -4.46 -0.84 -17.40
C GLY A 54 -5.23 0.48 -17.38
N ARG A 55 -5.15 1.20 -16.27
CA ARG A 55 -5.66 2.58 -16.20
C ARG A 55 -4.60 3.55 -16.71
N TYR A 56 -5.03 4.54 -17.48
CA TYR A 56 -4.18 5.65 -17.92
C TYR A 56 -4.29 6.81 -16.96
N CYS A 57 -3.26 7.66 -16.97
CA CYS A 57 -3.25 8.89 -16.22
C CYS A 57 -4.42 9.80 -16.63
N LYS A 58 -5.11 10.38 -15.64
CA LYS A 58 -6.26 11.26 -15.85
C LYS A 58 -5.88 12.66 -16.36
N THR A 59 -4.61 13.05 -16.25
CA THR A 59 -4.07 14.32 -16.75
C THR A 59 -4.22 14.41 -18.27
N LYS A 60 -4.69 15.57 -18.75
CA LYS A 60 -4.95 15.80 -20.18
C LYS A 60 -3.67 15.64 -20.99
N GLY A 61 -3.71 14.80 -22.03
CA GLY A 61 -2.57 14.57 -22.93
C GLY A 61 -1.53 13.58 -22.41
N CYS A 62 -1.73 12.95 -21.25
CA CYS A 62 -0.81 11.96 -20.71
C CYS A 62 -1.14 10.55 -21.23
N SER A 63 -0.18 9.90 -21.91
CA SER A 63 -0.29 8.51 -22.36
C SER A 63 0.29 7.50 -21.37
N PHE A 64 0.83 7.96 -20.23
CA PHE A 64 1.41 7.08 -19.22
C PHE A 64 0.34 6.37 -18.39
N HIS A 65 0.67 5.15 -17.96
CA HIS A 65 -0.19 4.38 -17.07
C HIS A 65 -0.24 4.99 -15.66
N ALA A 66 -1.43 4.96 -15.07
CA ALA A 66 -1.63 5.34 -13.69
C ALA A 66 -0.97 4.31 -12.76
N ARG A 67 -0.18 4.80 -11.80
CA ARG A 67 0.44 3.97 -10.75
C ARG A 67 -0.08 4.31 -9.36
N LEU A 68 -0.52 5.54 -9.14
CA LEU A 68 -1.04 6.03 -7.87
C LEU A 68 -2.43 6.64 -8.11
N GLY A 69 -3.48 6.03 -7.54
CA GLY A 69 -4.86 6.43 -7.78
C GLY A 69 -5.22 6.42 -9.27
N SER A 70 -5.48 7.61 -9.84
CA SER A 70 -5.77 7.82 -11.27
C SER A 70 -4.65 8.54 -12.03
N PHE A 71 -3.44 8.64 -11.46
CA PHE A 71 -2.34 9.41 -12.04
C PHE A 71 -1.06 8.58 -12.19
N CYS A 72 -0.23 8.96 -13.16
CA CYS A 72 1.10 8.36 -13.33
C CYS A 72 2.07 8.89 -12.28
N LEU A 73 3.29 8.34 -12.23
CA LEU A 73 4.32 8.78 -11.27
C LEU A 73 4.73 10.25 -11.47
N HIS A 74 4.62 10.79 -12.68
CA HIS A 74 4.97 12.18 -12.98
C HIS A 74 3.84 13.17 -12.67
N HIS A 75 2.59 12.71 -12.66
CA HIS A 75 1.42 13.55 -12.41
C HIS A 75 0.72 13.19 -11.10
N ASN A 76 1.44 12.58 -10.16
CA ASN A 76 0.89 12.24 -8.85
C ASN A 76 0.57 13.47 -7.98
N GLN A 77 1.08 14.66 -8.35
CA GLN A 77 0.74 15.94 -7.74
C GLN A 77 -0.70 16.38 -8.03
N ASP A 78 -1.32 15.85 -9.09
CA ASP A 78 -2.73 16.08 -9.42
C ASP A 78 -3.67 15.22 -8.54
N LEU A 79 -3.12 14.35 -7.69
CA LEU A 79 -3.91 13.73 -6.64
C LEU A 79 -4.25 14.83 -5.65
N GLU A 80 -5.54 15.18 -5.59
CA GLU A 80 -6.08 15.92 -4.46
C GLU A 80 -5.49 15.32 -3.19
N PRO A 81 -4.78 16.12 -2.36
CA PRO A 81 -4.32 15.66 -1.07
C PRO A 81 -5.54 15.04 -0.38
N LEU A 82 -5.39 13.84 0.16
CA LEU A 82 -6.42 13.33 1.06
C LEU A 82 -6.67 14.44 2.07
N ASP A 83 -7.90 14.97 2.10
CA ASP A 83 -8.28 16.06 2.98
C ASP A 83 -8.25 15.57 4.42
N LEU A 84 -7.04 15.50 4.97
CA LEU A 84 -6.76 15.21 6.36
C LEU A 84 -7.34 16.31 7.26
N GLY A 85 -7.71 17.46 6.68
CA GLY A 85 -8.40 18.56 7.35
C GLY A 85 -9.86 18.27 7.72
N SER A 86 -10.50 17.29 7.07
CA SER A 86 -11.87 16.88 7.40
C SER A 86 -11.95 15.88 8.57
N PHE A 87 -10.82 15.27 8.96
CA PHE A 87 -10.76 14.35 10.10
C PHE A 87 -9.99 14.93 11.30
N ALA A 88 -9.06 15.86 11.07
CA ALA A 88 -8.28 16.51 12.13
C ALA A 88 -9.11 17.39 13.09
N THR A 89 -10.36 17.73 12.73
CA THR A 89 -11.25 18.53 13.60
C THR A 89 -12.31 17.71 14.34
N GLN A 90 -12.31 16.37 14.20
CA GLN A 90 -13.30 15.50 14.87
C GLN A 90 -12.71 14.54 15.91
N THR A 91 -11.39 14.48 16.09
CA THR A 91 -10.86 13.98 17.35
C THR A 91 -10.75 15.17 18.29
N PRO A 92 -11.53 15.24 19.39
CA PRO A 92 -11.02 15.95 20.54
C PRO A 92 -9.65 15.31 20.79
N LEU A 93 -8.62 16.13 20.92
CA LEU A 93 -7.36 15.69 21.51
C LEU A 93 -7.65 15.34 22.98
N ASP A 94 -8.40 14.27 23.21
CA ASP A 94 -8.54 13.62 24.50
C ASP A 94 -7.14 13.13 24.85
N GLY A 95 -6.68 13.40 26.07
CA GLY A 95 -5.28 13.42 26.53
C GLY A 95 -4.41 12.16 26.34
N VAL A 96 -4.84 11.19 25.53
CA VAL A 96 -4.10 9.99 25.13
C VAL A 96 -2.91 10.33 24.23
N GLU A 97 -3.01 11.32 23.36
CA GLU A 97 -1.95 11.62 22.37
C GLU A 97 -0.79 12.44 22.97
N VAL A 98 -1.07 13.32 23.94
CA VAL A 98 -0.02 14.07 24.67
C VAL A 98 0.83 13.12 25.51
N ALA A 99 0.24 12.10 26.14
CA ALA A 99 0.99 11.10 26.88
C ALA A 99 1.88 10.23 25.96
N ILE A 100 1.40 9.90 24.76
CA ILE A 100 2.21 9.19 23.75
C ILE A 100 3.37 10.08 23.28
N LEU A 101 3.11 11.37 23.02
CA LEU A 101 4.14 12.33 22.62
C LEU A 101 5.16 12.55 23.75
N ASP A 102 4.72 12.62 25.01
CA ASP A 102 5.59 12.73 26.19
C ASP A 102 6.45 11.47 26.36
N CYS A 103 5.89 10.27 26.13
CA CYS A 103 6.66 9.02 26.09
C CYS A 103 7.66 8.93 24.92
N LEU A 104 7.36 9.53 23.76
CA LEU A 104 8.24 9.56 22.58
C LEU A 104 9.32 10.64 22.65
N VAL A 105 9.08 11.72 23.40
CA VAL A 105 10.06 12.79 23.62
C VAL A 105 10.92 12.49 24.85
N ALA A 106 10.41 11.72 25.82
CA ALA A 106 11.15 11.26 27.00
C ALA A 106 12.19 10.16 26.71
N VAL A 107 12.36 9.72 25.45
CA VAL A 107 13.43 8.76 25.08
C VAL A 107 14.74 9.42 24.61
N ASP A 108 14.95 10.73 24.84
CA ASP A 108 16.21 11.40 24.49
C ASP A 108 17.19 11.68 25.65
N ASP A 109 17.03 11.08 26.84
CA ASP A 109 18.00 11.31 27.94
C ASP A 109 18.29 10.03 28.71
N SER A 110 19.07 9.12 28.10
CA SER A 110 19.95 8.12 28.74
C SER A 110 20.33 7.04 27.73
N VAL A 111 21.03 7.41 26.65
CA VAL A 111 22.06 6.51 26.14
C VAL A 111 23.39 7.22 26.38
N GLU A 112 24.00 6.91 27.51
CA GLU A 112 25.45 6.95 27.65
C GLU A 112 25.99 5.96 26.61
N GLY A 113 26.02 6.38 25.34
CA GLY A 113 26.73 5.66 24.32
C GLY A 113 28.20 5.67 24.70
N PRO A 114 28.92 4.53 24.63
CA PRO A 114 30.37 4.57 24.78
C PRO A 114 30.90 5.53 23.71
N THR A 115 31.59 6.59 24.13
CA THR A 115 32.38 7.43 23.24
C THR A 115 33.52 6.58 22.71
N VAL A 116 33.26 5.82 21.66
CA VAL A 116 34.32 5.13 20.93
C VAL A 116 35.00 6.21 20.10
N GLU A 117 36.10 6.70 20.65
CA GLU A 117 37.09 7.56 20.00
C GLU A 117 37.28 7.14 18.53
N MET A 118 36.89 8.04 17.64
CA MET A 118 36.92 7.94 16.16
C MET A 118 38.34 7.84 15.55
N SER A 119 39.36 7.58 16.36
CA SER A 119 40.77 7.79 15.99
C SER A 119 41.45 6.57 15.38
N THR A 120 40.81 5.38 15.35
CA THR A 120 41.49 4.13 14.93
C THR A 120 40.85 3.39 13.75
N LEU A 121 39.85 3.99 13.06
CA LEU A 121 39.13 3.31 11.98
C LEU A 121 39.37 3.90 10.59
N TRP A 122 40.62 4.15 10.22
CA TRP A 122 40.99 4.44 8.82
C TRP A 122 42.27 3.72 8.39
N SER A 123 42.48 2.50 8.88
CA SER A 123 43.55 1.62 8.38
C SER A 123 42.97 0.31 7.86
N ILE A 124 42.19 0.38 6.78
CA ILE A 124 41.94 -0.77 5.91
C ILE A 124 42.11 -0.31 4.47
N GLU A 125 43.29 -0.60 3.92
CA GLU A 125 43.60 -0.35 2.52
C GLU A 125 42.87 -1.37 1.63
N PRO A 126 42.30 -0.93 0.49
CA PRO A 126 41.63 -1.81 -0.46
C PRO A 126 42.66 -2.61 -1.28
N LYS A 127 42.36 -3.90 -1.49
CA LYS A 127 43.12 -4.79 -2.38
C LYS A 127 42.60 -4.72 -3.82
#